data_AF-A0A9E4F2Q2-F1
#
_entry.id   AF-A0A9E4F2Q2-F1
#
_cell.length_a   1.000
_cell.length_b   1.000
_cell.length_c   1.000
_cell.angle_alpha   90.00
_cell.angle_beta   90.00
_cell.angle_gamma   90.00
#
_symmetry.space_group_name_H-M   'P 1'
#
loop_
_entity.id
_entity.type
_entity.pdbx_description
1 polymer ?
#
loop_
_entity_poly.entity_id
_entity_poly.type
_entity_poly.pdbx_seq_one_letter_code
_entity_poly.pdbx_strand_id
1 'polypeptide(L)'
;MTHFRMDIWTPDPTEPPAAFKVKLVDFGADGSHAGGDDTEHEVTLTAEQGLATGEWVALDLDLADFSALSGREHLAQLIISGDPNTVYVDNVYFRRDATPPAMPTEPADVISLFSDAYDDVTVDTWSTDWDNADLEDGAIDGNATKKYTNLVFAGIEFTSPTVDADEMTHFRIDIWTPDPTADPAAFKIKLVDFGADDAYAGGDDTEHEILLTAASDPPLATGQWISFDIPLTAFEGLTARANLAQLILSGDLNTVYVDNVYLHR
;
A
#
# COMPACT_ATOMS: atom_id res chain seq x y z
N MET A 1 -12.16 8.97 5.22
CA MET A 1 -12.65 7.62 4.91
C MET A 1 -13.44 7.68 3.62
N THR A 2 -13.25 6.72 2.73
CA THR A 2 -14.03 6.58 1.49
C THR A 2 -15.00 5.41 1.59
N HIS A 3 -14.74 4.42 2.45
CA HIS A 3 -15.53 3.20 2.56
C HIS A 3 -15.96 2.89 3.99
N PHE A 4 -17.09 2.20 4.12
CA PHE A 4 -17.52 1.46 5.31
C PHE A 4 -17.34 -0.05 5.06
N ARG A 5 -16.57 -0.72 5.90
CA ARG A 5 -16.30 -2.15 5.86
C ARG A 5 -17.08 -2.88 6.95
N MET A 6 -17.63 -4.03 6.58
CA MET A 6 -18.28 -4.97 7.49
C MET A 6 -18.31 -6.36 6.86
N ASP A 7 -17.87 -7.37 7.60
CA ASP A 7 -18.02 -8.75 7.17
C ASP A 7 -19.32 -9.31 7.77
N ILE A 8 -20.09 -10.01 6.95
CA ILE A 8 -21.32 -10.66 7.40
C ILE A 8 -21.36 -12.13 7.01
N TRP A 9 -21.97 -12.95 7.87
CA TRP A 9 -22.30 -14.33 7.57
C TRP A 9 -23.75 -14.60 7.96
N THR A 10 -24.48 -15.34 7.14
CA THR A 10 -25.86 -15.72 7.45
C THR A 10 -26.13 -17.19 7.11
N PRO A 11 -26.85 -17.94 7.97
CA PRO A 11 -27.36 -19.25 7.63
C PRO A 11 -28.66 -19.19 6.82
N ASP A 12 -29.31 -18.02 6.76
CA ASP A 12 -30.62 -17.86 6.15
C ASP A 12 -30.48 -17.66 4.63
N PRO A 13 -31.46 -18.08 3.81
CA PRO A 13 -31.41 -17.92 2.36
C PRO A 13 -31.30 -16.45 1.92
N THR A 14 -30.41 -16.17 0.97
CA THR A 14 -30.12 -14.82 0.45
C THR A 14 -30.68 -14.55 -0.96
N GLU A 15 -31.36 -15.55 -1.54
CA GLU A 15 -32.03 -15.43 -2.84
C GLU A 15 -33.24 -14.48 -2.79
N PRO A 16 -33.62 -13.81 -3.90
CA PRO A 16 -34.76 -12.91 -3.93
C PRO A 16 -36.03 -13.53 -3.31
N PRO A 17 -36.77 -12.77 -2.46
CA PRO A 17 -36.68 -11.33 -2.25
C PRO A 17 -35.76 -10.90 -1.09
N ALA A 18 -34.91 -11.80 -0.57
CA ALA A 18 -34.03 -11.52 0.54
C ALA A 18 -33.09 -10.32 0.25
N ALA A 19 -32.88 -9.50 1.27
CA ALA A 19 -31.98 -8.36 1.20
C ALA A 19 -31.44 -8.00 2.57
N PHE A 20 -30.17 -7.62 2.62
CA PHE A 20 -29.52 -7.07 3.78
C PHE A 20 -29.26 -5.58 3.56
N LYS A 21 -29.43 -4.77 4.60
CA LYS A 21 -29.41 -3.32 4.48
C LYS A 21 -28.50 -2.72 5.53
N VAL A 22 -27.70 -1.75 5.10
CA VAL A 22 -26.84 -0.96 5.96
C VAL A 22 -27.28 0.48 5.85
N LYS A 23 -27.66 1.07 6.99
CA LYS A 23 -27.97 2.48 7.11
C LYS A 23 -26.96 3.16 8.02
N LEU A 24 -26.47 4.30 7.57
CA LEU A 24 -25.66 5.22 8.35
C LEU A 24 -26.49 6.47 8.66
N VAL A 25 -26.36 6.97 9.89
CA VAL A 25 -27.02 8.19 10.36
C VAL A 25 -25.96 9.15 10.90
N ASP A 26 -25.96 10.37 10.40
CA ASP A 26 -25.16 11.50 10.87
C ASP A 26 -26.10 12.47 11.60
N PHE A 27 -25.74 12.89 12.82
CA PHE A 27 -26.54 13.81 13.63
C PHE A 27 -26.31 15.28 13.30
N GLY A 28 -25.72 15.59 12.14
CA GLY A 28 -25.50 16.96 11.73
C GLY A 28 -24.51 17.70 12.60
N ALA A 29 -24.37 19.00 12.39
CA ALA A 29 -23.37 19.84 13.05
C ALA A 29 -23.65 20.05 14.55
N ASP A 30 -24.90 19.86 14.99
CA ASP A 30 -25.27 20.00 16.39
C ASP A 30 -24.95 18.75 17.25
N GLY A 31 -24.61 17.63 16.61
CA GLY A 31 -24.23 16.37 17.23
C GLY A 31 -25.35 15.72 18.06
N SER A 32 -26.62 16.11 17.84
CA SER A 32 -27.78 15.71 18.63
C SER A 32 -28.80 14.96 17.79
N HIS A 33 -29.35 13.88 18.35
CA HIS A 33 -30.41 13.15 17.66
C HIS A 33 -31.67 14.00 17.50
N ALA A 34 -32.20 14.04 16.28
CA ALA A 34 -33.37 14.83 15.89
C ALA A 34 -33.21 16.34 16.14
N GLY A 35 -32.00 16.85 15.95
CA GLY A 35 -31.63 18.28 16.03
C GLY A 35 -32.20 19.13 14.90
N GLY A 36 -32.61 18.47 13.81
CA GLY A 36 -33.18 19.10 12.62
C GLY A 36 -32.19 19.18 11.45
N ASP A 37 -30.96 18.72 11.66
CA ASP A 37 -29.90 18.58 10.66
C ASP A 37 -29.39 17.14 10.51
N ASP A 38 -30.01 16.16 11.19
CA ASP A 38 -29.74 14.73 10.99
C ASP A 38 -29.91 14.33 9.51
N THR A 39 -28.96 13.57 8.98
CA THR A 39 -29.07 12.95 7.65
C THR A 39 -28.79 11.46 7.72
N GLU A 40 -29.44 10.70 6.84
CA GLU A 40 -29.31 9.26 6.78
C GLU A 40 -29.48 8.73 5.37
N HIS A 41 -28.83 7.61 5.06
CA HIS A 41 -29.10 6.85 3.86
C HIS A 41 -28.96 5.36 4.14
N GLU A 42 -29.73 4.55 3.41
CA GLU A 42 -29.73 3.10 3.51
C GLU A 42 -29.29 2.50 2.17
N VAL A 43 -28.20 1.75 2.20
CA VAL A 43 -27.73 0.91 1.09
C VAL A 43 -28.34 -0.48 1.25
N THR A 44 -28.84 -1.03 0.14
CA THR A 44 -29.42 -2.38 0.08
C THR A 44 -28.50 -3.32 -0.69
N LEU A 45 -28.28 -4.50 -0.13
CA LEU A 45 -27.49 -5.60 -0.68
C LEU A 45 -28.40 -6.81 -0.91
N THR A 46 -28.31 -7.36 -2.12
CA THR A 46 -29.05 -8.54 -2.58
C THR A 46 -28.05 -9.60 -3.07
N ALA A 47 -28.54 -10.78 -3.45
CA ALA A 47 -27.70 -11.80 -4.08
C ALA A 47 -26.97 -11.29 -5.33
N GLU A 48 -27.58 -10.38 -6.11
CA GLU A 48 -26.96 -9.76 -7.28
C GLU A 48 -25.77 -8.87 -6.91
N GLN A 49 -25.72 -8.36 -5.69
CA GLN A 49 -24.65 -7.51 -5.15
C GLN A 49 -23.67 -8.30 -4.27
N GLY A 50 -23.70 -9.64 -4.33
CA GLY A 50 -22.74 -10.51 -3.65
C GLY A 50 -23.18 -11.05 -2.28
N LEU A 51 -24.43 -10.83 -1.87
CA LEU A 51 -24.95 -11.44 -0.63
C LEU A 51 -25.09 -12.97 -0.81
N ALA A 52 -24.50 -13.75 0.09
CA ALA A 52 -24.45 -15.21 -0.03
C ALA A 52 -24.84 -15.94 1.26
N THR A 53 -25.42 -17.13 1.10
CA THR A 53 -25.87 -17.99 2.19
C THR A 53 -24.76 -18.95 2.62
N GLY A 54 -24.50 -19.04 3.92
CA GLY A 54 -23.60 -20.04 4.49
C GLY A 54 -22.12 -19.72 4.34
N GLU A 55 -21.75 -18.52 3.88
CA GLU A 55 -20.36 -18.06 3.76
C GLU A 55 -20.18 -16.60 4.20
N TRP A 56 -18.93 -16.23 4.49
CA TRP A 56 -18.58 -14.87 4.91
C TRP A 56 -18.52 -13.98 3.67
N VAL A 57 -19.27 -12.89 3.69
CA VAL A 57 -19.27 -11.86 2.66
C VAL A 57 -18.62 -10.61 3.22
N ALA A 58 -17.51 -10.19 2.62
CA ALA A 58 -16.82 -8.96 2.99
C ALA A 58 -17.43 -7.75 2.27
N LEU A 59 -18.25 -6.97 2.97
CA LEU A 59 -18.89 -5.79 2.41
C LEU A 59 -17.89 -4.62 2.40
N ASP A 60 -17.66 -4.03 1.23
CA ASP A 60 -16.98 -2.73 1.05
C ASP A 60 -17.98 -1.77 0.44
N LEU A 61 -18.57 -0.91 1.26
CA LEU A 61 -19.58 0.03 0.79
C LEU A 61 -18.91 1.39 0.62
N ASP A 62 -18.90 1.90 -0.61
CA ASP A 62 -18.45 3.28 -0.87
C ASP A 62 -19.39 4.21 -0.11
N LEU A 63 -18.82 5.10 0.69
CA LEU A 63 -19.60 6.09 1.42
C LEU A 63 -20.36 7.02 0.45
N ALA A 64 -19.93 7.14 -0.82
CA ALA A 64 -20.66 7.84 -1.88
C ALA A 64 -22.01 7.19 -2.23
N ASP A 65 -22.17 5.88 -2.03
CA ASP A 65 -23.45 5.19 -2.23
C ASP A 65 -24.50 5.61 -1.20
N PHE A 66 -24.08 6.16 -0.06
CA PHE A 66 -24.94 6.78 0.94
C PHE A 66 -25.37 8.18 0.50
N SER A 67 -25.97 8.29 -0.68
CA SER A 67 -26.20 9.55 -1.41
C SER A 67 -27.03 10.62 -0.68
N ALA A 68 -27.87 10.24 0.30
CA ALA A 68 -28.64 11.18 1.13
C ALA A 68 -27.96 11.56 2.45
N LEU A 69 -26.78 11.00 2.74
CA LEU A 69 -25.98 11.30 3.90
C LEU A 69 -25.13 12.55 3.61
N SER A 70 -25.70 13.74 3.84
CA SER A 70 -25.07 15.01 3.43
C SER A 70 -23.90 15.44 4.30
N GLY A 71 -23.80 14.89 5.52
CA GLY A 71 -22.69 15.10 6.45
C GLY A 71 -22.09 13.76 6.89
N ARG A 72 -20.81 13.78 7.26
CA ARG A 72 -20.11 12.61 7.85
C ARG A 72 -19.27 12.99 9.06
N GLU A 73 -19.53 14.17 9.61
CA GLU A 73 -18.74 14.77 10.69
C GLU A 73 -19.19 14.26 12.05
N HIS A 74 -20.45 13.81 12.17
CA HIS A 74 -21.07 13.31 13.38
C HIS A 74 -21.84 12.02 13.10
N LEU A 75 -21.18 11.04 12.45
CA LEU A 75 -21.72 9.69 12.29
C LEU A 75 -21.98 9.08 13.66
N ALA A 76 -23.26 8.88 13.96
CA ALA A 76 -23.72 8.53 15.30
C ALA A 76 -24.35 7.13 15.35
N GLN A 77 -24.85 6.62 14.22
CA GLN A 77 -25.53 5.32 14.19
C GLN A 77 -25.17 4.50 12.96
N LEU A 78 -24.95 3.21 13.22
CA LEU A 78 -24.96 2.13 12.25
C LEU A 78 -26.23 1.31 12.51
N ILE A 79 -27.08 1.20 11.50
CA ILE A 79 -28.32 0.42 11.57
C ILE A 79 -28.23 -0.66 10.51
N ILE A 80 -28.34 -1.92 10.92
CA ILE A 80 -28.47 -3.05 10.01
C ILE A 80 -29.91 -3.56 10.06
N SER A 81 -30.45 -3.91 8.91
CA SER A 81 -31.78 -4.51 8.81
C SER A 81 -31.87 -5.43 7.60
N GLY A 82 -32.88 -6.28 7.53
CA GLY A 82 -33.04 -7.18 6.39
C GLY A 82 -33.83 -8.44 6.71
N ASP A 83 -33.89 -9.29 5.70
CA ASP A 83 -34.33 -10.68 5.77
C ASP A 83 -33.32 -11.42 4.88
N PRO A 84 -32.13 -11.72 5.43
CA PRO A 84 -31.94 -12.70 6.49
C PRO A 84 -32.19 -12.18 7.92
N ASN A 85 -32.80 -13.00 8.77
CA ASN A 85 -33.13 -12.66 10.17
C ASN A 85 -32.01 -13.05 11.15
N THR A 86 -31.12 -13.94 10.74
CA THR A 86 -29.91 -14.32 11.47
C THR A 86 -28.69 -13.82 10.71
N VAL A 87 -27.95 -12.88 11.30
CA VAL A 87 -26.71 -12.35 10.72
C VAL A 87 -25.64 -12.30 11.81
N TYR A 88 -24.46 -12.82 11.48
CA TYR A 88 -23.23 -12.67 12.25
C TYR A 88 -22.41 -11.57 11.60
N VAL A 89 -21.81 -10.71 12.42
CA VAL A 89 -21.09 -9.52 11.97
C VAL A 89 -19.67 -9.56 12.52
N ASP A 90 -18.69 -9.24 11.69
CA ASP A 90 -17.30 -9.05 12.07
C ASP A 90 -16.68 -7.87 11.30
N ASN A 91 -15.47 -7.46 11.68
CA ASN A 91 -14.64 -6.49 10.94
C ASN A 91 -15.38 -5.19 10.55
N VAL A 92 -15.96 -4.52 11.56
CA VAL A 92 -16.69 -3.26 11.36
C VAL A 92 -15.75 -2.08 11.52
N TYR A 93 -15.41 -1.40 10.43
CA TYR A 93 -14.54 -0.22 10.46
C TYR A 93 -14.77 0.68 9.24
N PHE A 94 -14.36 1.94 9.35
CA PHE A 94 -14.26 2.81 8.19
C PHE A 94 -12.83 2.77 7.64
N ARG A 95 -12.70 2.75 6.32
CA ARG A 95 -11.39 2.82 5.66
C ARG A 95 -11.36 3.92 4.62
N ARG A 96 -10.16 4.28 4.19
CA ARG A 96 -9.94 5.08 2.99
C ARG A 96 -9.19 4.21 2.00
N ASP A 97 -9.49 4.38 0.72
CA ASP A 97 -8.65 3.83 -0.34
C ASP A 97 -7.28 4.47 -0.24
N ALA A 98 -6.27 3.70 -0.59
CA ALA A 98 -4.92 4.22 -0.67
C ALA A 98 -4.85 4.99 -1.99
N THR A 99 -4.78 6.32 -1.91
CA THR A 99 -4.49 7.10 -3.13
C THR A 99 -3.12 6.64 -3.64
N PRO A 100 -3.01 6.09 -4.86
CA PRO A 100 -1.72 5.74 -5.44
C PRO A 100 -0.71 6.87 -5.28
N PRO A 101 0.59 6.55 -5.19
CA PRO A 101 1.57 7.61 -5.10
C PRO A 101 1.42 8.50 -6.33
N ALA A 102 1.73 9.78 -6.18
CA ALA A 102 1.64 10.69 -7.31
C ALA A 102 2.57 10.17 -8.42
N MET A 103 2.02 10.01 -9.62
CA MET A 103 2.79 9.57 -10.78
C MET A 103 4.04 10.47 -10.90
N PRO A 104 5.24 9.87 -11.03
CA PRO A 104 6.48 10.64 -11.11
C PRO A 104 6.41 11.74 -12.18
N THR A 105 6.82 12.95 -11.81
CA THR A 105 6.95 14.10 -12.73
C THR A 105 8.40 14.55 -12.91
N GLU A 106 9.34 13.75 -12.42
CA GLU A 106 10.78 14.05 -12.38
C GLU A 106 11.36 14.25 -13.80
N PRO A 107 12.48 14.99 -13.93
CA PRO A 107 13.05 15.44 -15.21
C PRO A 107 13.42 14.31 -16.19
N ALA A 108 13.88 14.69 -17.38
CA ALA A 108 14.09 13.76 -18.50
C ALA A 108 15.14 12.64 -18.27
N ASP A 109 15.96 12.73 -17.22
CA ASP A 109 17.06 11.80 -16.95
C ASP A 109 16.71 10.86 -15.78
N VAL A 110 16.00 9.77 -16.11
CA VAL A 110 15.56 8.75 -15.16
C VAL A 110 16.10 7.38 -15.58
N ILE A 111 16.59 6.61 -14.61
CA ILE A 111 16.86 5.18 -14.75
C ILE A 111 15.80 4.45 -13.94
N SER A 112 14.75 3.96 -14.62
CA SER A 112 13.62 3.28 -13.98
C SER A 112 13.89 1.78 -13.83
N LEU A 113 13.70 1.24 -12.63
CA LEU A 113 13.69 -0.20 -12.38
C LEU A 113 12.24 -0.74 -12.41
N PHE A 114 11.29 0.03 -11.86
CA PHE A 114 9.87 -0.27 -11.89
C PHE A 114 9.05 1.01 -11.78
N SER A 115 8.29 1.36 -12.82
CA SER A 115 7.34 2.47 -12.78
C SER A 115 6.31 2.36 -13.90
N ASP A 116 5.07 2.76 -13.62
CA ASP A 116 4.04 2.95 -14.65
C ASP A 116 4.32 4.19 -15.54
N ALA A 117 5.25 5.08 -15.14
CA ALA A 117 5.51 6.35 -15.80
C ALA A 117 6.70 6.36 -16.78
N TYR A 118 7.65 5.43 -16.62
CA TYR A 118 8.93 5.42 -17.36
C TYR A 118 9.19 4.05 -17.98
N ASP A 119 10.04 4.00 -19.01
CA ASP A 119 10.51 2.73 -19.55
C ASP A 119 11.54 2.11 -18.59
N ASP A 120 11.24 0.90 -18.09
CA ASP A 120 12.10 0.20 -17.15
C ASP A 120 13.34 -0.40 -17.85
N VAL A 121 14.49 -0.31 -17.17
CA VAL A 121 15.68 -1.12 -17.51
C VAL A 121 15.50 -2.56 -17.05
N THR A 122 16.36 -3.45 -17.52
CA THR A 122 16.31 -4.86 -17.12
C THR A 122 16.58 -5.01 -15.61
N VAL A 123 15.67 -5.68 -14.91
CA VAL A 123 15.87 -6.22 -13.57
C VAL A 123 15.84 -7.75 -13.70
N ASP A 124 16.90 -8.42 -13.26
CA ASP A 124 17.06 -9.87 -13.38
C ASP A 124 16.05 -10.60 -12.50
N THR A 125 15.88 -10.13 -11.26
CA THR A 125 14.87 -10.63 -10.34
C THR A 125 14.49 -9.58 -9.30
N TRP A 126 13.21 -9.61 -8.88
CA TRP A 126 12.67 -8.82 -7.78
C TRP A 126 12.63 -9.58 -6.45
N SER A 127 12.98 -10.86 -6.46
CA SER A 127 13.11 -11.71 -5.27
C SER A 127 14.10 -12.82 -5.58
N THR A 128 15.27 -12.73 -4.98
CA THR A 128 16.40 -13.66 -5.17
C THR A 128 16.22 -14.95 -4.38
N ASP A 129 16.88 -16.03 -4.78
CA ASP A 129 16.83 -17.32 -4.07
C ASP A 129 17.46 -17.29 -2.66
N TRP A 130 18.29 -16.29 -2.40
CA TRP A 130 18.94 -16.04 -1.11
C TRP A 130 18.15 -15.10 -0.19
N ASP A 131 16.99 -14.62 -0.62
CA ASP A 131 16.14 -13.76 0.20
C ASP A 131 15.23 -14.52 1.17
N ASN A 132 14.45 -13.78 1.96
CA ASN A 132 13.40 -14.34 2.79
C ASN A 132 12.19 -13.39 2.75
N ALA A 133 11.46 -13.49 1.66
CA ALA A 133 10.16 -12.86 1.43
C ALA A 133 9.36 -13.68 0.40
N ASP A 134 8.04 -13.52 0.42
CA ASP A 134 7.18 -13.95 -0.68
C ASP A 134 6.89 -12.73 -1.57
N LEU A 135 7.07 -12.88 -2.89
CA LEU A 135 6.77 -11.84 -3.87
C LEU A 135 5.57 -12.24 -4.75
N GLU A 136 4.64 -11.31 -4.92
CA GLU A 136 3.64 -11.36 -5.99
C GLU A 136 3.47 -9.98 -6.64
N ASP A 137 3.10 -9.97 -7.93
CA ASP A 137 2.61 -8.76 -8.56
C ASP A 137 1.19 -8.48 -8.07
N GLY A 138 0.94 -7.25 -7.61
CA GLY A 138 -0.35 -6.82 -7.10
C GLY A 138 -0.74 -5.46 -7.66
N ALA A 139 -1.90 -4.96 -7.21
CA ALA A 139 -2.27 -3.58 -7.44
C ALA A 139 -2.96 -2.99 -6.21
N ILE A 140 -2.69 -1.72 -5.93
CA ILE A 140 -3.43 -0.93 -4.96
C ILE A 140 -4.18 0.15 -5.73
N ASP A 141 -5.51 0.09 -5.68
CA ASP A 141 -6.38 1.08 -6.33
C ASP A 141 -6.06 1.32 -7.81
N GLY A 142 -5.70 0.23 -8.51
CA GLY A 142 -5.38 0.21 -9.95
C GLY A 142 -3.92 0.51 -10.30
N ASN A 143 -3.10 0.89 -9.32
CA ASN A 143 -1.66 1.13 -9.49
C ASN A 143 -0.89 -0.18 -9.39
N ALA A 144 -0.03 -0.50 -10.37
CA ALA A 144 0.76 -1.73 -10.33
C ALA A 144 1.77 -1.68 -9.18
N THR A 145 2.02 -2.81 -8.52
CA THR A 145 2.91 -2.87 -7.36
C THR A 145 3.65 -4.19 -7.29
N LYS A 146 4.88 -4.16 -6.78
CA LYS A 146 5.55 -5.35 -6.23
C LYS A 146 5.10 -5.52 -4.78
N LYS A 147 4.42 -6.61 -4.47
CA LYS A 147 3.94 -6.89 -3.12
C LYS A 147 4.82 -7.96 -2.47
N TYR A 148 5.48 -7.57 -1.39
CA TYR A 148 6.18 -8.47 -0.50
C TYR A 148 5.29 -8.83 0.69
N THR A 149 5.25 -10.11 1.04
CA THR A 149 4.68 -10.63 2.29
C THR A 149 5.70 -11.54 2.99
N ASN A 150 5.54 -11.79 4.30
CA ASN A 150 6.54 -12.50 5.09
C ASN A 150 7.95 -11.89 4.96
N LEU A 151 8.02 -10.58 4.72
CA LEU A 151 9.27 -9.88 4.45
C LEU A 151 10.15 -9.88 5.70
N VAL A 152 11.28 -10.57 5.61
CA VAL A 152 12.44 -10.39 6.51
C VAL A 152 13.49 -9.56 5.78
N PHE A 153 13.81 -9.96 4.56
CA PHE A 153 14.55 -9.16 3.59
C PHE A 153 14.28 -9.70 2.17
N ALA A 154 14.25 -8.82 1.19
CA ALA A 154 14.09 -9.11 -0.23
C ALA A 154 15.31 -8.61 -1.00
N GLY A 155 15.88 -9.48 -1.83
CA GLY A 155 16.97 -9.14 -2.74
C GLY A 155 16.43 -8.86 -4.14
N ILE A 156 16.79 -7.71 -4.70
CA ILE A 156 16.49 -7.31 -6.06
C ILE A 156 17.82 -7.18 -6.79
N GLU A 157 17.97 -7.90 -7.91
CA GLU A 157 19.20 -7.95 -8.69
C GLU A 157 18.98 -7.41 -10.09
N PHE A 158 19.89 -6.53 -10.51
CA PHE A 158 20.02 -5.96 -11.85
C PHE A 158 21.51 -6.00 -12.20
N THR A 159 22.02 -7.23 -12.32
CA THR A 159 23.44 -7.54 -12.53
C THR A 159 23.77 -7.75 -14.01
N SER A 160 22.76 -8.00 -14.85
CA SER A 160 22.92 -8.37 -16.26
C SER A 160 22.08 -7.50 -17.21
N PRO A 161 22.43 -6.21 -17.40
CA PRO A 161 23.63 -5.53 -16.89
C PRO A 161 23.41 -4.80 -15.56
N THR A 162 24.51 -4.43 -14.91
CA THR A 162 24.54 -3.42 -13.84
C THR A 162 24.12 -2.05 -14.36
N VAL A 163 23.72 -1.19 -13.41
CA VAL A 163 23.24 0.17 -13.65
C VAL A 163 24.36 1.17 -13.39
N ASP A 164 24.69 1.96 -14.41
CA ASP A 164 25.54 3.14 -14.27
C ASP A 164 24.72 4.33 -13.76
N ALA A 165 24.91 4.66 -12.49
CA ALA A 165 24.26 5.76 -11.78
C ALA A 165 25.26 6.84 -11.32
N ASP A 166 26.45 6.94 -11.93
CA ASP A 166 27.47 7.94 -11.56
C ASP A 166 26.93 9.37 -11.65
N GLU A 167 26.11 9.61 -12.67
CA GLU A 167 25.50 10.90 -12.95
C GLU A 167 24.22 11.18 -12.15
N MET A 168 23.62 10.16 -11.54
CA MET A 168 22.38 10.28 -10.79
C MET A 168 22.64 10.91 -9.42
N THR A 169 21.62 11.57 -8.87
CA THR A 169 21.74 12.28 -7.58
C THR A 169 20.78 11.76 -6.52
N HIS A 170 19.69 11.12 -6.91
CA HIS A 170 18.65 10.63 -5.99
C HIS A 170 18.20 9.22 -6.35
N PHE A 171 17.77 8.49 -5.33
CA PHE A 171 17.05 7.23 -5.43
C PHE A 171 15.62 7.44 -4.95
N ARG A 172 14.65 7.12 -5.80
CA ARG A 172 13.23 7.16 -5.50
C ARG A 172 12.69 5.75 -5.27
N ILE A 173 11.85 5.64 -4.24
CA ILE A 173 10.95 4.50 -4.03
C ILE A 173 9.67 4.97 -3.36
N ASP A 174 8.53 4.49 -3.85
CA ASP A 174 7.25 4.64 -3.18
C ASP A 174 6.91 3.33 -2.46
N ILE A 175 6.49 3.42 -1.20
CA ILE A 175 6.05 2.25 -0.42
C ILE A 175 4.67 2.47 0.21
N TRP A 176 3.90 1.40 0.33
CA TRP A 176 2.68 1.33 1.13
C TRP A 176 2.72 0.08 1.99
N THR A 177 2.26 0.19 3.23
CA THR A 177 2.16 -0.96 4.14
C THR A 177 0.85 -0.92 4.93
N PRO A 178 0.18 -2.07 5.12
CA PRO A 178 -0.93 -2.18 6.07
C PRO A 178 -0.44 -2.34 7.51
N ASP A 179 0.86 -2.60 7.70
CA ASP A 179 1.41 -2.96 9.00
C ASP A 179 1.62 -1.73 9.89
N PRO A 180 1.58 -1.88 11.23
CA PRO A 180 1.91 -0.81 12.17
C PRO A 180 3.34 -0.27 11.96
N THR A 181 3.47 1.04 11.79
CA THR A 181 4.74 1.73 11.49
C THR A 181 5.27 2.56 12.66
N ALA A 182 4.54 2.62 13.77
CA ALA A 182 5.00 3.29 14.99
C ALA A 182 6.20 2.56 15.61
N ASP A 183 7.04 3.29 16.35
CA ASP A 183 8.18 2.71 17.06
C ASP A 183 7.80 1.43 17.84
N PRO A 184 8.62 0.36 17.76
CA PRO A 184 9.98 0.32 17.23
C PRO A 184 10.10 -0.09 15.74
N ALA A 185 9.00 -0.10 14.98
CA ALA A 185 9.02 -0.60 13.60
C ALA A 185 9.98 0.19 12.69
N ALA A 186 10.75 -0.54 11.88
CA ALA A 186 11.67 0.03 10.92
C ALA A 186 11.55 -0.62 9.53
N PHE A 187 11.91 0.16 8.52
CA PHE A 187 12.13 -0.31 7.15
C PHE A 187 13.50 0.15 6.68
N LYS A 188 14.16 -0.65 5.85
CA LYS A 188 15.54 -0.43 5.45
C LYS A 188 15.69 -0.61 3.96
N ILE A 189 16.50 0.26 3.38
CA ILE A 189 16.84 0.27 1.96
C ILE A 189 18.35 0.22 1.86
N LYS A 190 18.88 -0.78 1.18
CA LYS A 190 20.31 -0.91 0.95
C LYS A 190 20.59 -0.99 -0.55
N LEU A 191 21.60 -0.23 -0.99
CA LEU A 191 22.13 -0.29 -2.34
C LEU A 191 23.53 -0.89 -2.31
N VAL A 192 23.86 -1.68 -3.34
CA VAL A 192 25.16 -2.33 -3.51
C VAL A 192 25.67 -2.05 -4.93
N ASP A 193 26.91 -1.58 -5.01
CA ASP A 193 27.70 -1.42 -6.22
C ASP A 193 28.79 -2.49 -6.24
N PHE A 194 28.95 -3.21 -7.36
CA PHE A 194 29.94 -4.28 -7.52
C PHE A 194 31.35 -3.77 -7.86
N GLY A 195 31.62 -2.48 -7.67
CA GLY A 195 32.94 -1.93 -7.92
C GLY A 195 33.31 -1.92 -9.39
N ALA A 196 34.54 -1.52 -9.70
CA ALA A 196 35.03 -1.37 -11.06
C ALA A 196 35.26 -2.69 -11.79
N ASP A 197 35.31 -3.81 -11.05
CA ASP A 197 35.46 -5.14 -11.64
C ASP A 197 34.13 -5.78 -12.08
N ASP A 198 32.99 -5.15 -11.75
CA ASP A 198 31.62 -5.56 -12.11
C ASP A 198 31.29 -6.98 -11.61
N ALA A 199 31.85 -7.37 -10.45
CA ALA A 199 31.67 -8.70 -9.89
C ALA A 199 31.40 -8.65 -8.37
N TYR A 200 30.40 -9.42 -7.93
CA TYR A 200 30.12 -9.58 -6.51
C TYR A 200 31.31 -10.18 -5.74
N ALA A 201 31.63 -9.55 -4.61
CA ALA A 201 32.73 -9.91 -3.72
C ALA A 201 34.10 -9.93 -4.42
N GLY A 202 34.29 -9.06 -5.42
CA GLY A 202 35.55 -8.80 -6.11
C GLY A 202 36.59 -8.10 -5.23
N GLY A 203 36.11 -7.43 -4.18
CA GLY A 203 36.92 -6.76 -3.16
C GLY A 203 36.93 -5.24 -3.28
N ASP A 204 36.20 -4.69 -4.24
CA ASP A 204 35.93 -3.27 -4.44
C ASP A 204 34.43 -2.92 -4.38
N ASP A 205 33.58 -3.87 -4.00
CA ASP A 205 32.17 -3.65 -3.72
C ASP A 205 31.96 -2.54 -2.68
N THR A 206 30.95 -1.70 -2.90
CA THR A 206 30.57 -0.65 -1.96
C THR A 206 29.08 -0.69 -1.70
N GLU A 207 28.67 -0.39 -0.47
CA GLU A 207 27.28 -0.55 -0.05
C GLU A 207 26.92 0.37 1.12
N HIS A 208 25.64 0.70 1.23
CA HIS A 208 25.12 1.39 2.42
C HIS A 208 23.64 1.08 2.63
N GLU A 209 23.23 1.01 3.90
CA GLU A 209 21.85 0.76 4.31
C GLU A 209 21.28 2.01 5.01
N ILE A 210 20.17 2.51 4.49
CA ILE A 210 19.35 3.57 5.08
C ILE A 210 18.32 2.95 6.01
N LEU A 211 18.15 3.56 7.19
CA LEU A 211 17.11 3.22 8.16
C LEU A 211 15.96 4.23 8.10
N LEU A 212 14.75 3.74 7.89
CA LEU A 212 13.50 4.51 7.87
C LEU A 212 12.62 4.10 9.06
N THR A 213 12.10 5.08 9.79
CA THR A 213 11.23 4.90 10.97
C THR A 213 10.10 5.93 10.98
N ALA A 214 9.24 5.90 12.00
CA ALA A 214 8.24 6.94 12.24
C ALA A 214 8.85 8.34 12.51
N ALA A 215 10.17 8.43 12.74
CA ALA A 215 10.89 9.68 12.95
C ALA A 215 11.70 10.16 11.73
N SER A 216 11.69 9.40 10.62
CA SER A 216 12.30 9.81 9.35
C SER A 216 11.53 10.95 8.68
N ASP A 217 12.11 11.51 7.61
CA ASP A 217 11.47 12.53 6.78
C ASP A 217 11.47 12.06 5.31
N PRO A 218 10.30 11.72 4.73
CA PRO A 218 8.99 11.62 5.39
C PRO A 218 8.94 10.47 6.42
N PRO A 219 8.03 10.52 7.42
CA PRO A 219 7.92 9.47 8.42
C PRO A 219 7.25 8.22 7.84
N LEU A 220 7.64 7.03 8.31
CA LEU A 220 6.85 5.82 8.05
C LEU A 220 5.43 5.98 8.60
N ALA A 221 4.45 5.52 7.83
CA ALA A 221 3.04 5.71 8.10
C ALA A 221 2.19 4.55 7.57
N THR A 222 1.35 4.00 8.42
CA THR A 222 0.49 2.86 8.10
C THR A 222 -0.66 3.28 7.20
N GLY A 223 -0.98 2.44 6.21
CA GLY A 223 -2.17 2.56 5.37
C GLY A 223 -2.16 3.71 4.37
N GLN A 224 -0.99 4.30 4.09
CA GLN A 224 -0.83 5.34 3.08
C GLN A 224 0.48 5.19 2.32
N TRP A 225 0.50 5.69 1.08
CA TRP A 225 1.70 5.70 0.25
C TRP A 225 2.69 6.73 0.78
N ILE A 226 3.96 6.36 0.80
CA ILE A 226 5.06 7.18 1.27
C ILE A 226 6.12 7.19 0.19
N SER A 227 6.55 8.39 -0.13
CA SER A 227 7.43 8.68 -1.24
C SER A 227 8.79 9.08 -0.73
N PHE A 228 9.74 8.16 -0.80
CA PHE A 228 11.11 8.39 -0.36
C PHE A 228 11.97 8.82 -1.53
N ASP A 229 12.31 10.10 -1.57
CA ASP A 229 13.29 10.65 -2.49
C ASP A 229 14.61 10.89 -1.74
N ILE A 230 15.51 9.91 -1.81
CA ILE A 230 16.69 9.84 -0.97
C ILE A 230 17.90 10.33 -1.78
N PRO A 231 18.61 11.39 -1.34
CA PRO A 231 19.82 11.79 -2.02
C PRO A 231 20.87 10.68 -1.92
N LEU A 232 21.53 10.34 -3.02
CA LEU A 232 22.54 9.28 -3.05
C LEU A 232 23.73 9.57 -2.13
N THR A 233 23.93 10.84 -1.73
CA THR A 233 24.91 11.23 -0.70
C THR A 233 24.57 10.73 0.71
N ALA A 234 23.32 10.35 0.98
CA ALA A 234 22.94 9.74 2.26
C ALA A 234 23.46 8.30 2.39
N PHE A 235 23.77 7.63 1.27
CA PHE A 235 24.37 6.31 1.25
C PHE A 235 25.89 6.41 1.45
N GLU A 236 26.34 6.82 2.65
CA GLU A 236 27.74 7.22 2.90
C GLU A 236 28.79 6.14 2.57
N GLY A 237 28.40 4.86 2.64
CA GLY A 237 29.24 3.71 2.31
C GLY A 237 29.23 3.30 0.84
N LEU A 238 28.28 3.83 0.05
CA LEU A 238 28.13 3.58 -1.39
C LEU A 238 29.04 4.55 -2.16
N THR A 239 30.34 4.31 -2.05
CA THR A 239 31.37 5.23 -2.58
C THR A 239 31.60 5.11 -4.09
N ALA A 240 31.08 4.07 -4.73
CA ALA A 240 30.99 3.89 -6.17
C ALA A 240 29.52 3.71 -6.59
N ARG A 241 29.17 4.14 -7.81
CA ARG A 241 27.80 4.03 -8.36
C ARG A 241 27.77 3.70 -9.86
N ALA A 242 28.90 3.36 -10.46
CA ALA A 242 29.00 3.08 -11.89
C ALA A 242 28.49 1.66 -12.23
N ASN A 243 28.43 0.76 -11.26
CA ASN A 243 28.02 -0.63 -11.41
C ASN A 243 27.07 -1.01 -10.26
N LEU A 244 26.00 -0.22 -10.06
CA LEU A 244 24.95 -0.57 -9.12
C LEU A 244 24.32 -1.89 -9.58
N ALA A 245 24.20 -2.84 -8.65
CA ALA A 245 23.86 -4.22 -9.00
C ALA A 245 22.70 -4.78 -8.17
N GLN A 246 22.50 -4.25 -6.95
CA GLN A 246 21.50 -4.77 -6.04
C GLN A 246 20.78 -3.69 -5.26
N LEU A 247 19.48 -3.93 -5.02
CA LEU A 247 18.65 -3.25 -4.05
C LEU A 247 18.18 -4.29 -3.03
N ILE A 248 18.31 -3.99 -1.74
CA ILE A 248 17.84 -4.87 -0.66
C ILE A 248 16.84 -4.09 0.19
N LEU A 249 15.64 -4.66 0.33
CA LEU A 249 14.58 -4.14 1.18
C LEU A 249 14.48 -5.04 2.41
N SER A 250 14.45 -4.49 3.61
CA SER A 250 14.33 -5.29 4.85
C SER A 250 13.70 -4.51 5.99
N GLY A 251 13.41 -5.15 7.12
CA GLY A 251 12.90 -4.47 8.31
C GLY A 251 11.89 -5.28 9.10
N ASP A 252 11.03 -4.57 9.83
CA ASP A 252 9.98 -5.14 10.68
C ASP A 252 8.60 -5.20 10.00
N LEU A 253 8.46 -4.57 8.82
CA LEU A 253 7.22 -4.60 8.04
C LEU A 253 7.10 -5.95 7.32
N ASN A 254 6.09 -6.73 7.67
CA ASN A 254 5.86 -8.06 7.11
C ASN A 254 5.24 -7.98 5.70
N THR A 255 4.37 -6.99 5.47
CA THR A 255 3.73 -6.70 4.18
C THR A 255 4.12 -5.32 3.69
N VAL A 256 4.74 -5.24 2.50
CA VAL A 256 5.11 -3.97 1.85
C VAL A 256 4.77 -4.04 0.37
N TYR A 257 4.12 -3.01 -0.13
CA TYR A 257 3.87 -2.79 -1.54
C TYR A 257 4.84 -1.71 -2.01
N VAL A 258 5.51 -1.97 -3.12
CA VAL A 258 6.55 -1.12 -3.69
C VAL A 258 6.13 -0.69 -5.08
N ASP A 259 6.35 0.57 -5.38
CA ASP A 259 6.18 1.17 -6.71
C ASP A 259 7.22 2.28 -6.94
N ASN A 260 7.36 2.74 -8.19
CA ASN A 260 8.19 3.87 -8.60
C ASN A 260 9.62 3.79 -8.05
N VAL A 261 10.31 2.70 -8.40
CA VAL A 261 11.70 2.44 -8.05
C VAL A 261 12.59 2.95 -9.18
N TYR A 262 13.31 4.06 -8.95
CA TYR A 262 14.17 4.64 -9.99
C TYR A 262 15.27 5.54 -9.42
N LEU A 263 16.27 5.83 -10.25
CA LEU A 263 17.29 6.86 -9.98
C LEU A 263 17.06 8.07 -10.88
N HIS A 264 17.35 9.28 -10.38
CA HIS A 264 17.15 10.52 -11.14
C HIS A 264 18.13 11.64 -10.77
N ARG A 265 18.12 12.74 -11.55
CA ARG A 265 18.91 13.96 -11.31
C ARG A 265 18.28 15.25 -11.82
#